data_AF-A0A7Y5NGC8-F1
#
_entry.id   AF-A0A7Y5NGC8-F1
#
_cell.length_a   1.000
_cell.length_b   1.000
_cell.length_c   1.000
_cell.angle_alpha   90.00
_cell.angle_beta   90.00
_cell.angle_gamma   90.00
#
_symmetry.space_group_name_H-M   'P 1'
#
loop_
_entity.id
_entity.type
_entity.pdbx_description
1 polymer ?
#
loop_
_entity_poly.entity_id
_entity_poly.type
_entity_poly.pdbx_seq_one_letter_code
_entity_poly.pdbx_strand_id
1 'polypeptide(L)'
;MLLEKVQRGEEALQVWEKLETRIRAFRKPSYAFLAECELRRVRILEKAKAGEPKIAAALEAAALHMRQHDPALEMPGPFENFKQLEEVIQELSGKYALASSKEGKH
;
A
#
# COMPACT_ATOMS: atom_id res chain seq x y z
N MET A 1 -5.83 0.77 -12.61
CA MET A 1 -6.93 0.01 -13.24
C MET A 1 -8.07 0.97 -13.61
N LEU A 2 -8.98 0.60 -14.54
CA LEU A 2 -10.08 1.47 -15.00
C LEU A 2 -10.97 1.99 -13.85
N LEU A 3 -11.17 1.18 -12.80
CA LEU A 3 -11.98 1.51 -11.62
C LEU A 3 -11.43 2.67 -10.78
N GLU A 4 -10.12 2.85 -10.72
CA GLU A 4 -9.50 3.96 -9.98
C GLU A 4 -9.66 5.32 -10.69
N LYS A 5 -10.10 5.30 -11.96
CA LYS A 5 -10.40 6.50 -12.75
C LYS A 5 -11.84 6.98 -12.57
N VAL A 6 -12.72 6.20 -11.92
CA VAL A 6 -14.18 6.45 -11.85
C VAL A 6 -14.64 6.91 -10.46
N GLN A 7 -13.77 7.39 -9.58
CA GLN A 7 -14.10 7.85 -8.21
C GLN A 7 -14.83 6.82 -7.31
N ARG A 8 -14.93 5.55 -7.71
CA ARG A 8 -15.52 4.47 -6.91
C ARG A 8 -14.46 3.84 -6.00
N GLY A 9 -13.95 4.63 -5.06
CA GLY A 9 -12.82 4.26 -4.19
C GLY A 9 -13.07 3.00 -3.37
N GLU A 10 -14.26 2.86 -2.76
CA GLU A 10 -14.60 1.68 -1.94
C GLU A 10 -14.70 0.40 -2.77
N GLU A 11 -15.29 0.47 -3.98
CA GLU A 11 -15.37 -0.69 -4.86
C GLU A 11 -14.01 -1.08 -5.43
N ALA A 12 -13.16 -0.10 -5.75
CA ALA A 12 -11.78 -0.36 -6.13
C ALA A 12 -11.04 -1.09 -5.00
N LEU A 13 -11.25 -0.68 -3.74
CA LEU A 13 -10.69 -1.36 -2.57
C LEU A 13 -11.18 -2.81 -2.47
N GLN A 14 -12.49 -3.04 -2.56
CA GLN A 14 -13.06 -4.39 -2.49
C GLN A 14 -12.56 -5.31 -3.61
N VAL A 15 -12.37 -4.78 -4.83
CA VAL A 15 -11.81 -5.55 -5.94
C VAL A 15 -10.35 -5.92 -5.66
N TRP A 16 -9.57 -5.00 -5.10
CA TRP A 16 -8.19 -5.27 -4.70
C TRP A 16 -8.10 -6.32 -3.59
N GLU A 17 -8.91 -6.21 -2.54
CA GLU A 17 -8.94 -7.18 -1.44
C GLU A 17 -9.35 -8.59 -1.93
N LYS A 18 -10.32 -8.67 -2.85
CA LYS A 18 -10.73 -9.95 -3.49
C LYS A 18 -9.61 -10.53 -4.35
N LEU A 19 -8.90 -9.70 -5.10
CA LEU A 19 -7.78 -10.12 -5.93
C LEU A 19 -6.63 -10.67 -5.06
N GLU A 20 -6.26 -9.95 -4.01
CA GLU A 20 -5.22 -10.37 -3.08
C GLU A 20 -5.57 -11.71 -2.41
N THR A 21 -6.82 -11.85 -1.92
CA THR A 21 -7.31 -13.10 -1.33
C THR A 21 -7.17 -14.27 -2.29
N ARG A 22 -7.55 -14.09 -3.56
CA ARG A 22 -7.43 -15.12 -4.60
C ARG A 22 -5.98 -15.49 -4.89
N ILE A 23 -5.08 -14.49 -4.96
CA ILE A 23 -3.66 -14.72 -5.17
C ILE A 23 -3.08 -15.54 -4.02
N ARG A 24 -3.36 -15.15 -2.77
CA ARG A 24 -2.93 -15.86 -1.55
C ARG A 24 -3.42 -17.30 -1.50
N ALA A 25 -4.63 -17.57 -2.01
CA ALA A 25 -5.20 -18.92 -2.06
C ALA A 25 -4.50 -19.82 -3.10
N PHE A 26 -3.95 -19.26 -4.17
CA PHE A 26 -3.33 -20.04 -5.25
C PHE A 26 -1.82 -20.24 -5.05
N ARG A 27 -1.12 -19.24 -4.51
CA ARG A 27 0.31 -19.30 -4.18
C ARG A 27 0.62 -18.32 -3.06
N LYS A 28 1.68 -18.57 -2.28
CA LYS A 28 2.19 -17.55 -1.36
C LYS A 28 2.73 -16.37 -2.20
N PRO A 29 2.13 -15.16 -2.11
CA PRO A 29 2.64 -14.00 -2.82
C PRO A 29 4.00 -13.58 -2.26
N SER A 30 4.80 -12.94 -3.11
CA SER A 30 6.06 -12.31 -2.69
C SER A 30 5.76 -11.13 -1.75
N TYR A 31 6.68 -10.82 -0.85
CA TYR A 31 6.46 -9.74 0.10
C TYR A 31 6.51 -8.36 -0.58
N ALA A 32 7.35 -8.18 -1.60
CA ALA A 32 7.35 -6.96 -2.40
C ALA A 32 5.99 -6.71 -3.08
N PHE A 33 5.36 -7.77 -3.61
CA PHE A 33 4.01 -7.66 -4.19
C PHE A 33 2.97 -7.24 -3.13
N LEU A 34 3.05 -7.80 -1.92
CA LEU A 34 2.17 -7.41 -0.83
C LEU A 34 2.38 -5.95 -0.41
N ALA A 35 3.63 -5.49 -0.36
CA ALA A 35 3.95 -4.09 -0.08
C ALA A 35 3.34 -3.15 -1.14
N GLU A 36 3.40 -3.53 -2.41
CA GLU A 36 2.78 -2.77 -3.51
C GLU A 36 1.25 -2.73 -3.41
N CYS A 37 0.62 -3.85 -3.03
CA CYS A 37 -0.83 -3.90 -2.79
C CYS A 37 -1.24 -2.91 -1.68
N GLU A 38 -0.48 -2.83 -0.60
CA GLU A 38 -0.76 -1.90 0.49
C GLU A 38 -0.51 -0.43 0.10
N LEU A 39 0.54 -0.13 -0.69
CA LEU A 39 0.71 1.21 -1.26
C LEU A 39 -0.46 1.60 -2.19
N ARG A 40 -1.02 0.64 -2.92
CA ARG A 40 -2.18 0.88 -3.76
C ARG A 40 -3.41 1.22 -2.91
N ARG A 41 -3.58 0.52 -1.79
CA ARG A 41 -4.60 0.80 -0.79
C ARG A 41 -4.47 2.21 -0.21
N VAL A 42 -3.25 2.64 0.15
CA VAL A 42 -2.98 4.02 0.60
C VAL A 42 -3.48 5.05 -0.42
N ARG A 43 -3.12 4.89 -1.70
CA ARG A 43 -3.55 5.83 -2.77
C ARG A 43 -5.06 5.85 -2.96
N ILE A 44 -5.73 4.72 -2.77
CA ILE A 44 -7.20 4.63 -2.86
C ILE A 44 -7.84 5.35 -1.66
N LEU A 45 -7.32 5.12 -0.45
CA LEU A 45 -7.78 5.76 0.79
C LEU A 45 -7.56 7.27 0.75
N GLU A 46 -6.42 7.74 0.23
CA GLU A 46 -6.14 9.17 -0.01
C GLU A 46 -7.20 9.80 -0.92
N LYS A 47 -7.48 9.18 -2.06
CA LYS A 47 -8.49 9.66 -3.01
C LYS A 47 -9.89 9.65 -2.41
N ALA A 48 -10.20 8.66 -1.60
CA ALA A 48 -11.46 8.54 -0.89
C ALA A 48 -11.57 9.48 0.34
N LYS A 49 -10.52 10.24 0.67
CA LYS A 49 -10.42 11.05 1.90
C LYS A 49 -10.75 10.24 3.16
N ALA A 50 -10.34 8.98 3.18
CA ALA A 50 -10.47 8.15 4.36
C ALA A 50 -9.62 8.70 5.52
N GLY A 51 -10.05 8.46 6.76
CA GLY A 51 -9.33 8.95 7.94
C GLY A 51 -7.88 8.45 8.02
N GLU A 52 -7.00 9.31 8.55
CA GLU A 52 -5.56 9.05 8.67
C GLU A 52 -5.20 7.69 9.28
N PRO A 53 -5.90 7.15 10.31
CA PRO A 53 -5.56 5.86 10.88
C PRO A 53 -5.58 4.70 9.88
N LYS A 54 -6.49 4.73 8.89
CA LYS A 54 -6.56 3.69 7.85
C LYS A 54 -5.37 3.78 6.89
N ILE A 55 -4.92 4.99 6.61
CA ILE A 55 -3.77 5.23 5.73
C ILE A 55 -2.48 4.82 6.45
N ALA A 56 -2.33 5.20 7.72
CA ALA A 56 -1.19 4.81 8.54
C ALA A 56 -1.06 3.29 8.68
N ALA A 57 -2.17 2.58 8.94
CA ALA A 57 -2.16 1.12 9.04
C ALA A 57 -1.72 0.43 7.72
N ALA A 58 -2.19 0.94 6.57
CA ALA A 58 -1.77 0.42 5.27
C ALA A 58 -0.28 0.71 4.99
N LEU A 59 0.23 1.88 5.38
CA LEU A 59 1.66 2.19 5.26
C LEU A 59 2.53 1.31 6.16
N GLU A 60 2.10 1.05 7.39
CA GLU A 60 2.80 0.14 8.30
C GLU A 60 2.86 -1.29 7.74
N ALA A 61 1.75 -1.77 7.17
CA ALA A 61 1.71 -3.06 6.49
C ALA A 61 2.65 -3.10 5.27
N ALA A 62 2.66 -2.04 4.44
CA ALA A 62 3.58 -1.93 3.32
C ALA A 62 5.05 -2.01 3.77
N ALA A 63 5.42 -1.25 4.82
CA ALA A 63 6.77 -1.25 5.38
C ALA A 63 7.15 -2.60 6.02
N LEU A 64 6.20 -3.29 6.66
CA LEU A 64 6.43 -4.62 7.21
C LEU A 64 6.72 -5.64 6.10
N HIS A 65 5.93 -5.63 5.03
CA HIS A 65 6.15 -6.50 3.88
C HIS A 65 7.48 -6.18 3.19
N MET A 66 7.80 -4.90 3.01
CA MET A 66 9.08 -4.50 2.42
C MET A 66 10.29 -5.04 3.22
N ARG A 67 10.26 -4.97 4.55
CA ARG A 67 11.33 -5.52 5.40
C ARG A 67 11.50 -7.04 5.29
N GLN A 68 10.45 -7.76 4.87
CA GLN A 68 10.44 -9.21 4.76
C GLN A 68 10.78 -9.70 3.34
N HIS A 69 10.93 -8.80 2.37
CA HIS A 69 11.19 -9.22 0.99
C HIS A 69 12.57 -9.86 0.85
N ASP A 70 12.69 -10.74 -0.13
CA ASP A 70 13.99 -11.28 -0.57
C ASP A 70 14.25 -10.93 -2.04
N PRO A 71 15.18 -10.00 -2.36
CA PRO A 71 15.47 -9.61 -3.73
C PRO A 71 16.01 -10.72 -4.62
N ALA A 72 16.57 -11.78 -4.03
CA ALA A 72 17.11 -12.92 -4.78
C ALA A 72 16.01 -13.90 -5.22
N LEU A 73 14.87 -13.89 -4.53
CA LEU A 73 13.76 -14.83 -4.74
C LEU A 73 12.50 -14.16 -5.31
N GLU A 74 12.45 -12.84 -5.29
CA GLU A 74 11.29 -12.06 -5.71
C GLU A 74 11.58 -11.27 -6.97
N MET A 75 10.54 -11.06 -7.79
CA MET A 75 10.61 -10.10 -8.88
C MET A 75 9.90 -8.80 -8.45
N PRO A 76 10.47 -7.63 -8.77
CA PRO A 76 9.77 -6.36 -8.60
C PRO A 76 8.51 -6.34 -9.48
N GLY A 77 7.45 -5.70 -8.99
CA GLY A 77 6.18 -5.58 -9.71
C GLY A 77 6.21 -4.41 -10.72
N PRO A 78 5.23 -3.50 -10.73
CA PRO A 78 5.18 -2.36 -11.64
C PRO A 78 6.15 -1.22 -11.27
N PHE A 79 6.86 -1.32 -10.14
CA PHE A 79 8.01 -0.47 -9.83
C PHE A 79 9.24 -0.98 -10.58
N GLU A 80 10.16 -0.09 -10.97
CA GLU A 80 11.34 -0.51 -11.75
C GLU A 80 12.30 -1.38 -10.92
N ASN A 81 12.27 -1.23 -9.60
CA ASN A 81 13.05 -2.03 -8.65
C ASN A 81 12.53 -1.86 -7.21
N PHE A 82 13.04 -2.71 -6.31
CA PHE A 82 12.70 -2.66 -4.87
C PHE A 82 13.10 -1.34 -4.21
N LYS A 83 14.19 -0.69 -4.64
CA LYS A 83 14.63 0.57 -4.05
C LYS A 83 13.58 1.68 -4.25
N GLN A 84 13.00 1.80 -5.44
CA GLN A 84 11.91 2.75 -5.69
C GLN A 84 10.68 2.48 -4.83
N LEU A 85 10.36 1.20 -4.61
CA LEU A 85 9.25 0.80 -3.75
C LEU A 85 9.50 1.24 -2.30
N GLU A 86 10.72 1.02 -1.78
CA GLU A 86 11.13 1.45 -0.45
C GLU A 86 11.08 2.97 -0.28
N GLU A 87 11.63 3.72 -1.25
CA GLU A 87 11.64 5.19 -1.24
C GLU A 87 10.22 5.76 -1.15
N VAL A 88 9.27 5.21 -1.91
CA VAL A 88 7.86 5.64 -1.87
C VAL A 88 7.21 5.32 -0.52
N ILE A 89 7.51 4.17 0.08
CA ILE A 89 7.00 3.82 1.42
C ILE A 89 7.53 4.81 2.45
N GLN A 90 8.83 5.13 2.41
CA GLN A 90 9.46 6.07 3.33
C GLN A 90 8.90 7.50 3.18
N GLU A 91 8.75 7.99 1.95
CA GLU A 91 8.18 9.32 1.66
C GLU A 91 6.77 9.45 2.25
N LEU A 92 5.90 8.48 1.95
CA LEU A 92 4.52 8.50 2.43
C LEU A 92 4.46 8.32 3.96
N SER A 93 5.29 7.45 4.54
CA SER A 93 5.34 7.28 6.00
C SER A 93 5.75 8.58 6.70
N GLY A 94 6.72 9.32 6.15
CA GLY A 94 7.13 10.63 6.66
C GLY A 94 6.00 11.68 6.58
N LYS A 95 5.28 11.73 5.45
CA LYS A 95 4.12 12.62 5.25
C LYS A 95 3.05 12.40 6.33
N TYR A 96 2.69 11.14 6.60
CA TYR A 96 1.62 10.81 7.54
C TYR A 96 2.05 10.88 9.01
N ALA A 97 3.32 10.60 9.33
CA ALA A 97 3.86 10.82 10.69
C ALA A 97 3.85 12.32 11.08
N LEU A 98 4.17 13.21 10.13
CA LEU A 98 4.12 14.65 10.34
C LEU A 98 2.68 15.19 10.44
N ALA A 99 1.72 14.56 9.73
CA ALA A 99 0.32 14.93 9.80
C ALA A 99 -0.29 14.61 11.17
N SER A 100 -0.09 13.39 11.68
CA SER A 100 -0.59 13.00 13.01
C SER A 100 0.04 13.80 14.16
N SER A 101 1.25 14.34 13.97
CA SER A 101 1.90 15.22 14.96
C SER A 101 1.28 16.62 15.03
N LYS A 102 0.50 17.05 14.03
CA LYS A 102 -0.18 18.36 14.01
C LYS A 102 -1.58 18.32 14.62
N GLU A 103 -2.26 17.18 14.63
CA GLU A 103 -3.60 17.04 15.22
C GLU A 103 -3.60 16.94 16.76
N GLY A 104 -2.43 16.73 17.40
CA GLY A 104 -2.28 16.63 18.86
C GLY A 104 -2.27 17.96 19.64
N LYS A 105 -2.71 19.07 19.05
CA LYS A 105 -2.83 20.38 19.72
C LYS A 105 -4.21 20.97 19.51
N HIS A 106 -5.20 20.56 20.30
CA HIS A 106 -6.42 21.34 20.52
C HIS A 106 -6.96 21.11 21.93
#